data_AF-A0AAD5PER5-F1
#
_entry.id   AF-A0AAD5PER5-F1
#
_cell.length_a   1.000
_cell.length_b   1.000
_cell.length_c   1.000
_cell.angle_alpha   90.00
_cell.angle_beta   90.00
_cell.angle_gamma   90.00
#
_symmetry.space_group_name_H-M   'P 1'
#
loop_
_entity.id
_entity.type
_entity.pdbx_description
1 polymer ?
#
loop_
_entity_poly.entity_id
_entity_poly.type
_entity_poly.pdbx_seq_one_letter_code
_entity_poly.pdbx_strand_id
1 'polypeptide(L)' 'MGKTVQPTLENPFIDRNQELHALTRAEEEACYNDLKARALEYCKLPIKEFVECSKEHNVTVMWTCRDKLKTMNTCLNTR' A
#
# COMPACT_ATOMS: atom_id res chain seq x y z
N MET A 1 35.98 -0.51 9.15
CA MET A 1 35.07 -0.39 8.00
C MET A 1 33.62 -0.47 8.51
N GLY A 2 33.13 0.58 9.18
CA GLY A 2 31.73 0.66 9.61
C GLY A 2 31.12 1.86 8.89
N LYS A 3 30.15 1.62 8.01
CA LYS A 3 29.51 2.69 7.24
C LYS A 3 28.65 3.52 8.18
N THR A 4 28.88 4.83 8.19
CA THR A 4 28.10 5.85 8.87
C THR A 4 26.67 5.84 8.33
N VAL A 5 25.69 5.65 9.22
CA VAL A 5 24.27 5.80 8.89
C VAL A 5 24.01 7.30 8.71
N GLN A 6 23.63 7.71 7.51
CA GLN A 6 23.34 9.12 7.21
C GLN A 6 22.05 9.56 7.91
N PRO A 7 22.03 10.74 8.57
CA PRO A 7 20.85 11.28 9.20
C PRO A 7 19.96 12.01 8.18
N THR A 8 18.71 12.25 8.54
CA THR A 8 17.69 13.10 7.87
C THR A 8 16.87 12.48 6.73
N LEU A 9 15.88 11.67 7.10
CA LEU A 9 14.54 11.82 6.53
C LEU A 9 13.76 12.72 7.52
N GLU A 10 13.73 14.03 7.28
CA GLU A 10 12.84 14.92 8.03
C GLU A 10 11.41 14.68 7.54
N ASN A 11 10.70 13.80 8.23
CA ASN A 11 9.28 13.57 8.01
C ASN A 11 8.50 14.75 8.64
N PRO A 12 7.77 15.58 7.86
CA PRO A 12 7.09 16.78 8.36
C PRO A 12 5.96 16.51 9.36
N PHE A 13 5.68 15.23 9.65
CA PHE A 13 4.69 14.78 10.63
C PHE A 13 5.29 14.32 11.97
N ILE A 14 6.61 14.33 12.14
CA ILE A 14 7.26 13.93 13.40
C ILE A 14 7.31 15.14 14.36
N ASP A 15 6.69 14.99 15.54
CA ASP A 15 6.87 15.92 16.66
C ASP A 15 8.33 15.85 17.14
N ARG A 16 9.01 17.01 17.20
CA ARG A 16 10.43 17.12 17.54
C ARG A 16 10.76 16.70 18.98
N ASN A 17 9.74 16.55 19.83
CA ASN A 17 9.89 16.08 21.20
C ASN A 17 9.76 14.56 21.36
N GLN A 18 9.54 13.81 20.27
CA GLN A 18 9.42 12.36 20.33
C GLN A 18 10.80 11.70 20.12
N GLU A 19 11.28 10.94 21.11
CA GLU A 19 12.47 10.10 20.94
C GLU A 19 12.25 9.10 19.78
N LEU A 20 13.31 8.82 19.02
CA LEU A 20 13.26 7.88 17.90
C LEU A 20 12.91 6.47 18.42
N HIS A 21 11.63 6.12 18.36
CA HIS A 21 11.12 4.82 18.74
C HIS A 21 11.20 3.86 17.56
N ALA A 22 12.02 2.82 17.68
CA ALA A 22 12.00 1.72 16.73
C ALA A 22 10.70 0.95 16.90
N LEU A 23 9.89 0.86 15.84
CA LEU A 23 8.62 0.14 15.90
C LEU A 23 8.87 -1.31 16.31
N THR A 24 8.13 -1.76 17.31
CA THR A 24 8.00 -3.18 17.57
C THR A 24 7.27 -3.84 16.41
N ARG A 25 7.44 -5.16 16.23
CA ARG A 25 6.76 -5.90 15.16
C ARG A 25 5.23 -5.70 15.17
N ALA A 26 4.63 -5.59 16.36
CA ALA A 26 3.19 -5.36 16.49
C ALA A 26 2.78 -3.96 16.00
N GLU A 27 3.58 -2.93 16.31
CA GLU A 27 3.34 -1.56 15.84
C GLU A 27 3.56 -1.44 14.33
N GLU A 28 4.55 -2.16 13.79
CA GLU A 28 4.78 -2.25 12.35
C GLU A 28 3.59 -2.90 11.64
N GLU A 29 3.11 -4.06 12.12
CA GLU A 29 1.94 -4.75 11.56
C GLU A 29 0.69 -3.85 11.64
N ALA A 30 0.48 -3.14 12.74
CA ALA A 30 -0.64 -2.18 12.88
C ALA A 30 -0.55 -1.04 11.86
N CYS A 31 0.64 -0.43 11.71
CA CYS A 31 0.88 0.61 10.71
C CYS A 31 0.62 0.12 9.28
N TYR A 32 1.08 -1.08 8.94
CA TYR A 32 0.82 -1.69 7.64
C TYR A 32 -0.67 -1.97 7.41
N ASN A 33 -1.40 -2.40 8.42
CA ASN A 33 -2.84 -2.65 8.32
C ASN A 33 -3.60 -1.34 8.07
N ASP A 34 -3.26 -0.27 8.77
CA ASP A 34 -3.85 1.05 8.58
C ASP A 34 -3.52 1.63 7.20
N LEU A 35 -2.30 1.41 6.71
CA LEU A 35 -1.90 1.80 5.36
C LEU A 35 -2.72 1.05 4.30
N LYS A 36 -2.86 -0.27 4.45
CA LYS A 36 -3.67 -1.10 3.54
C LYS A 36 -5.14 -0.68 3.54
N ALA A 37 -5.74 -0.44 4.71
CA ALA A 37 -7.13 -0.01 4.81
C ALA A 37 -7.36 1.32 4.06
N ARG A 38 -6.46 2.28 4.22
CA ARG A 38 -6.51 3.57 3.50
C ARG A 38 -6.31 3.40 2.00
N ALA A 39 -5.37 2.55 1.58
CA ALA A 39 -5.13 2.26 0.17
C ALA A 39 -6.35 1.60 -0.50
N LEU A 40 -7.02 0.68 0.21
CA LEU A 40 -8.23 0.02 -0.29
C LEU A 40 -9.41 0.99 -0.46
N GLU A 41 -9.64 1.90 0.49
CA GLU A 41 -10.69 2.92 0.35
C GLU A 41 -10.38 3.92 -0.77
N TYR A 42 -9.11 4.32 -0.92
CA TYR A 42 -8.70 5.22 -2.01
C TYR A 42 -8.84 4.56 -3.39
N CYS A 43 -8.39 3.32 -3.54
CA CYS A 43 -8.45 2.56 -4.79
C CYS A 43 -9.75 1.78 -4.99
N LYS A 44 -10.81 2.12 -4.25
CA LYS A 44 -12.08 1.37 -4.25
C LYS A 44 -12.72 1.24 -5.63
N LEU A 45 -12.66 2.28 -6.46
CA LEU A 45 -13.22 2.28 -7.81
C LEU A 45 -12.52 1.26 -8.74
N PRO A 46 -11.19 1.34 -8.97
CA PRO A 46 -10.52 0.37 -9.83
C PRO A 46 -10.53 -1.06 -9.26
N ILE A 47 -10.56 -1.22 -7.94
CA ILE A 47 -10.78 -2.53 -7.29
C ILE A 47 -12.16 -3.07 -7.65
N LYS A 48 -13.21 -2.24 -7.55
CA LYS A 48 -14.59 -2.65 -7.86
C LYS A 48 -14.72 -3.13 -9.30
N GLU A 49 -14.16 -2.39 -10.27
CA GLU A 49 -14.21 -2.77 -11.69
C GLU A 49 -13.49 -4.11 -11.95
N PHE A 50 -12.36 -4.35 -11.29
CA PHE A 50 -11.65 -5.62 -11.39
C PHE A 50 -12.46 -6.78 -10.78
N VAL A 51 -13.09 -6.55 -9.62
CA VAL A 51 -13.93 -7.56 -8.95
C VAL A 51 -15.17 -7.89 -9.77
N GLU A 52 -15.82 -6.91 -10.37
CA GLU A 52 -16.97 -7.11 -11.25
C GLU A 52 -16.58 -7.96 -12.47
N CYS A 53 -15.49 -7.60 -13.15
CA CYS A 53 -14.96 -8.39 -14.26
C CYS A 53 -14.58 -9.83 -13.83
N SER A 54 -14.04 -9.98 -12.62
CA SER A 54 -13.59 -11.29 -12.12
C SER A 54 -14.73 -12.23 -11.77
N LYS A 55 -15.89 -11.70 -11.38
CA LYS A 55 -17.09 -12.51 -11.11
C LYS A 55 -17.67 -13.12 -12.37
N GLU A 56 -17.54 -12.44 -13.50
CA GLU A 56 -18.09 -12.87 -14.79
C GLU A 56 -17.17 -13.87 -15.51
N HIS A 57 -15.86 -13.75 -15.29
CA HIS A 57 -14.85 -14.55 -15.98
C HIS A 57 -14.07 -15.41 -14.98
N ASN A 58 -14.51 -16.65 -14.74
CA ASN A 58 -13.80 -17.55 -13.81
C ASN A 58 -12.44 -18.02 -14.38
N VAL A 59 -12.45 -18.67 -15.55
CA VAL A 59 -11.25 -19.31 -16.12
C VAL A 59 -10.43 -18.35 -16.97
N THR A 60 -11.08 -17.38 -17.61
CA THR A 60 -10.43 -16.43 -18.54
C THR A 60 -10.05 -15.11 -17.88
N VAL A 61 -10.18 -14.99 -16.55
CA VAL A 61 -10.02 -13.73 -15.81
C VAL A 61 -8.71 -13.01 -16.12
N MET A 62 -7.64 -13.78 -16.21
CA MET A 62 -6.29 -13.23 -16.35
C MET A 62 -6.03 -12.63 -17.73
N TRP A 63 -6.85 -13.01 -18.72
CA TRP A 63 -6.83 -12.46 -20.07
C TRP A 63 -7.85 -11.33 -20.21
N THR A 64 -9.10 -11.59 -19.82
CA THR A 64 -10.22 -10.66 -20.02
C THR A 64 -10.12 -9.43 -19.11
N CYS A 65 -9.72 -9.61 -17.85
CA CYS A 65 -9.67 -8.54 -16.86
C CYS A 65 -8.27 -7.93 -16.70
N ARG A 66 -7.34 -8.24 -17.61
CA ARG A 66 -5.93 -7.82 -17.52
C ARG A 66 -5.76 -6.29 -17.41
N ASP A 67 -6.53 -5.52 -18.16
CA ASP A 67 -6.45 -4.06 -18.15
C ASP A 67 -7.01 -3.47 -16.83
N LYS A 68 -8.08 -4.07 -16.29
CA LYS A 68 -8.64 -3.71 -14.98
C LYS A 68 -7.67 -4.05 -13.86
N LEU A 69 -7.03 -5.22 -13.93
CA LEU A 69 -5.97 -5.63 -13.01
C LEU A 69 -4.80 -4.65 -13.03
N LYS A 70 -4.34 -4.23 -14.22
CA LYS A 70 -3.27 -3.24 -14.35
C LYS A 70 -3.66 -1.91 -13.72
N THR A 71 -4.88 -1.43 -13.98
CA THR A 71 -5.39 -0.16 -13.43
C THR A 71 -5.46 -0.19 -11.90
N MET A 72 -5.98 -1.28 -11.33
CA MET A 72 -5.99 -1.50 -9.88
C MET A 72 -4.58 -1.49 -9.29
N ASN A 73 -3.65 -2.24 -9.88
CA ASN A 73 -2.27 -2.32 -9.39
C ASN A 73 -1.53 -0.99 -9.54
N THR A 74 -1.77 -0.22 -10.60
CA THR A 74 -1.22 1.13 -10.75
C THR A 74 -1.70 2.06 -9.62
N CYS A 75 -2.97 1.98 -9.24
CA CYS A 75 -3.49 2.74 -8.11
C CYS A 75 -2.81 2.33 -6.79
N LEU A 76 -2.72 1.02 -6.52
CA LEU A 76 -2.15 0.49 -5.28
C LEU A 76 -0.64 0.75 -5.15
N ASN A 77 0.13 0.69 -6.25
CA ASN A 77 1.58 0.92 -6.21
C ASN A 77 1.99 2.39 -6.05
N THR A 78 1.06 3.34 -6.22
CA THR A 78 1.35 4.77 -6.07
C THR A 78 1.27 5.22 -4.59
N ARG A 79 0.82 4.35 -3.68
CA ARG A 79 0.53 4.66 -2.28
C ARG A 79 1.12 3.62 -1.33
#